data_AF-A0A926B678-F1
#
_entry.id   AF-A0A926B678-F1
#
_cell.length_a   1.000
_cell.length_b   1.000
_cell.length_c   1.000
_cell.angle_alpha   90.00
_cell.angle_beta   90.00
_cell.angle_gamma   90.00
#
_symmetry.space_group_name_H-M   'P 1'
#
loop_
_entity.id
_entity.type
_entity.pdbx_description
1 polymer ?
#
loop_
_entity_poly.entity_id
_entity_poly.type
_entity_poly.pdbx_seq_one_letter_code
_entity_poly.pdbx_strand_id
1 'polypeptide(L)'
;MSQTTTFSGRRRVRKFFGSIPEVAEMPNLIEVQKASYDQFLMVKEPEGGRPDEGLQSVFKSVFPISDFSGQSMLEFVSYEFEAPKFDVDECRQRDMTFAAPLKVTLRLIVFDIDVDTGSKSIKDIKEQDVYMGDMPLMTSNGTFIVN
;
A
#
# COMPACT_ATOMS: atom_id res chain seq x y z
N MET A 1 13.67 16.54 -44.53
CA MET A 1 14.79 17.36 -44.04
C MET A 1 15.04 16.97 -42.59
N SER A 2 16.24 16.51 -42.25
CA SER A 2 16.58 15.97 -40.93
C SER A 2 16.73 17.13 -39.93
N GLN A 3 15.77 17.26 -38.99
CA GLN A 3 15.91 18.19 -37.88
C GLN A 3 16.87 17.58 -36.86
N THR A 4 18.04 18.23 -36.71
CA THR A 4 19.05 17.87 -35.73
C THR A 4 18.92 18.82 -34.55
N THR A 5 18.31 18.35 -33.45
CA THR A 5 18.25 19.08 -32.18
C THR A 5 19.61 18.95 -31.48
N THR A 6 20.37 20.04 -31.46
CA THR A 6 21.64 20.16 -30.74
C THR A 6 21.41 20.82 -29.38
N PHE A 7 21.68 20.10 -28.29
CA PHE A 7 21.82 20.70 -26.96
C PHE A 7 23.08 20.19 -26.23
N SER A 8 23.95 21.16 -25.92
CA SER A 8 25.09 21.23 -24.99
C SER A 8 26.00 20.02 -24.74
N GLY A 9 27.30 20.22 -25.03
CA GLY A 9 28.42 19.58 -24.32
C GLY A 9 28.92 18.25 -24.89
N ARG A 10 29.55 18.28 -26.09
CA ARG A 10 30.34 17.16 -26.70
C ARG A 10 29.68 15.78 -26.62
N ARG A 11 28.76 15.45 -27.52
CA ARG A 11 28.19 14.08 -27.63
C ARG A 11 28.05 13.62 -29.08
N ARG A 12 28.41 12.35 -29.28
CA ARG A 12 28.38 11.59 -30.54
C ARG A 12 27.01 11.74 -31.22
N VAL A 13 26.98 12.28 -32.43
CA VAL A 13 25.75 12.41 -33.22
C VAL A 13 25.31 11.02 -33.70
N ARG A 14 24.11 10.59 -33.31
CA ARG A 14 23.47 9.38 -33.84
C ARG A 14 22.62 9.80 -35.03
N LYS A 15 22.95 9.31 -36.23
CA LYS A 15 22.11 9.46 -37.42
C LYS A 15 21.00 8.42 -37.38
N PHE A 16 19.76 8.85 -37.62
CA PHE A 16 18.59 7.99 -37.75
C PHE A 16 18.18 7.96 -39.23
N PHE A 17 17.88 6.77 -39.77
CA PHE A 17 17.48 6.58 -41.18
C PHE A 17 16.01 6.18 -41.32
N GLY A 18 15.26 6.07 -40.22
CA GLY A 18 13.84 5.75 -40.22
C GLY A 18 13.01 6.89 -40.82
N SER A 19 11.98 6.53 -41.59
CA SER A 19 11.06 7.47 -42.25
C SER A 19 9.79 7.75 -41.44
N ILE A 20 9.43 6.85 -40.52
CA ILE A 20 8.21 6.95 -39.70
C ILE A 20 8.51 7.85 -38.49
N PRO A 21 7.73 8.91 -38.25
CA PRO A 21 7.88 9.75 -37.07
C PRO A 21 7.36 9.06 -35.81
N GLU A 22 8.02 9.30 -34.68
CA GLU A 22 7.54 8.88 -33.37
C GLU A 22 6.34 9.75 -32.98
N VAL A 23 5.17 9.12 -32.82
CA VAL A 23 3.88 9.81 -32.57
C VAL A 23 3.51 9.89 -31.10
N ALA A 24 4.17 9.10 -30.26
CA ALA A 24 3.98 9.05 -28.82
C ALA A 24 5.34 8.88 -28.15
N GLU A 25 5.52 9.50 -26.99
CA GLU A 25 6.75 9.39 -26.23
C GLU A 25 6.89 7.99 -25.61
N MET A 26 8.14 7.56 -25.41
CA MET A 26 8.41 6.30 -24.73
C MET A 26 7.91 6.37 -23.28
N PRO A 27 7.03 5.45 -22.86
CA PRO A 27 6.49 5.45 -21.51
C PRO A 27 7.56 5.05 -20.50
N ASN A 28 7.26 5.27 -19.22
CA ASN A 28 8.13 4.79 -18.15
C ASN A 28 8.07 3.26 -18.09
N LEU A 29 9.20 2.61 -18.41
CA LEU A 29 9.29 1.15 -18.54
C LEU A 29 9.09 0.40 -17.21
N ILE A 30 9.18 1.09 -16.07
CA ILE A 30 8.96 0.50 -14.73
C ILE A 30 7.64 0.96 -14.10
N GLU A 31 6.82 1.71 -14.84
CA GLU A 31 5.57 2.27 -14.33
C GLU A 31 4.61 1.20 -13.84
N VAL A 32 4.46 0.11 -14.59
CA VAL A 32 3.57 -1.00 -14.24
C VAL A 32 3.90 -1.59 -12.86
N GLN A 33 5.19 -1.73 -12.55
CA GLN A 33 5.63 -2.28 -11.26
C GLN A 33 5.30 -1.32 -10.12
N LYS A 34 5.59 -0.02 -10.32
CA LYS A 34 5.34 1.02 -9.32
C LYS A 34 3.84 1.20 -9.06
N ALA A 35 3.06 1.36 -10.13
CA ALA A 35 1.63 1.57 -10.07
C ALA A 35 0.90 0.39 -9.41
N SER A 36 1.29 -0.85 -9.71
CA SER A 36 0.71 -2.05 -9.10
C SER A 36 0.89 -2.06 -7.58
N TYR A 37 2.10 -1.76 -7.11
CA TYR A 37 2.38 -1.79 -5.66
C TYR A 37 1.80 -0.57 -4.92
N ASP A 38 1.80 0.60 -5.56
CA ASP A 38 1.16 1.80 -5.03
C ASP A 38 -0.36 1.59 -4.90
N GLN A 39 -1.00 0.94 -5.89
CA GLN A 39 -2.41 0.57 -5.84
C GLN A 39 -2.68 -0.50 -4.76
N PHE A 40 -1.77 -1.46 -4.57
CA PHE A 40 -1.93 -2.47 -3.53
C PHE A 40 -1.90 -1.88 -2.12
N LEU A 41 -0.92 -1.01 -1.83
CA LEU A 41 -0.72 -0.45 -0.50
C LEU A 41 -1.70 0.69 -0.19
N MET A 42 -1.95 1.59 -1.15
CA MET A 42 -2.66 2.87 -0.93
C MET A 42 -2.22 3.56 0.37
N VAL A 43 -0.92 3.85 0.45
CA VAL A 43 -0.26 4.39 1.65
C VAL A 43 -0.98 5.64 2.15
N LYS A 44 -1.33 6.56 1.25
CA LYS A 44 -2.16 7.72 1.56
C LYS A 44 -3.61 7.40 1.22
N GLU A 45 -4.49 7.63 2.19
CA GLU A 45 -5.92 7.56 1.95
C GLU A 45 -6.36 8.70 1.02
N PRO A 46 -7.07 8.41 -0.09
CA PRO A 46 -7.59 9.44 -0.98
C PRO A 46 -8.79 10.16 -0.36
N GLU A 47 -9.08 11.37 -0.83
CA GLU A 47 -10.28 12.12 -0.43
C GLU A 47 -11.53 11.33 -0.86
N GLY A 48 -12.36 10.95 0.13
CA GLY A 48 -13.53 10.09 -0.08
C GLY A 48 -13.36 8.64 0.40
N GLY A 49 -12.17 8.29 0.92
CA GLY A 49 -11.90 6.98 1.50
C GLY A 49 -11.36 5.97 0.50
N ARG A 50 -10.78 4.88 1.01
CA ARG A 50 -10.19 3.84 0.16
C ARG A 50 -11.25 2.99 -0.55
N PRO A 51 -11.12 2.75 -1.87
CA PRO A 51 -11.96 1.77 -2.58
C PRO A 51 -11.69 0.35 -2.09
N ASP A 52 -12.58 -0.59 -2.42
CA ASP A 52 -12.50 -1.99 -2.02
C ASP A 52 -11.51 -2.79 -2.90
N GLU A 53 -10.25 -2.34 -2.88
CA GLU A 53 -9.13 -2.90 -3.64
C GLU A 53 -7.88 -3.02 -2.77
N GLY A 54 -6.86 -3.73 -3.25
CA GLY A 54 -5.57 -3.84 -2.55
C GLY A 54 -5.71 -4.35 -1.11
N LEU A 55 -4.96 -3.77 -0.17
CA LEU A 55 -5.04 -4.11 1.25
C LEU A 55 -6.42 -3.90 1.87
N GLN A 56 -7.16 -2.89 1.42
CA GLN A 56 -8.52 -2.62 1.92
C GLN A 56 -9.44 -3.82 1.67
N SER A 57 -9.41 -4.37 0.45
CA SER A 57 -10.18 -5.58 0.11
C SER A 57 -9.77 -6.80 0.92
N VAL A 58 -8.47 -6.94 1.22
CA VAL A 58 -7.96 -8.08 2.01
C VAL A 58 -8.51 -8.01 3.43
N PHE A 59 -8.47 -6.84 4.08
CA PHE A 59 -9.07 -6.68 5.41
C PHE A 59 -10.58 -6.90 5.39
N LYS A 60 -11.30 -6.31 4.43
CA LYS A 60 -12.75 -6.51 4.29
C LYS A 60 -13.15 -7.95 3.96
N SER A 61 -12.26 -8.76 3.40
CA SER A 61 -12.54 -10.17 3.12
C SER A 61 -12.45 -11.06 4.36
N VAL A 62 -11.67 -10.64 5.36
CA VAL A 62 -11.43 -11.40 6.59
C VAL A 62 -12.34 -10.90 7.72
N PHE A 63 -12.58 -9.59 7.78
CA PHE A 63 -13.42 -8.96 8.80
C PHE A 63 -14.85 -8.74 8.28
N PRO A 64 -15.87 -8.84 9.16
CA PRO A 64 -15.79 -9.02 10.61
C PRO A 64 -15.53 -10.47 11.03
N ILE A 65 -14.82 -10.64 12.16
CA ILE A 65 -14.58 -11.95 12.80
C ILE A 65 -15.46 -12.03 14.06
N SER A 66 -16.32 -13.04 14.15
CA SER A 66 -17.13 -13.30 15.34
C SER A 66 -16.61 -14.50 16.14
N ASP A 67 -16.66 -14.41 17.46
CA ASP A 67 -16.43 -15.57 18.33
C ASP A 67 -17.54 -16.62 18.16
N PHE A 68 -17.22 -17.88 18.44
CA PHE A 68 -18.14 -19.03 18.39
C PHE A 68 -19.35 -18.84 19.30
N SER A 69 -19.17 -18.20 20.47
CA SER A 69 -20.28 -17.89 21.39
C SER A 69 -21.16 -16.72 20.91
N GLY A 70 -20.70 -15.97 19.92
CA GLY A 70 -21.37 -14.76 19.42
C GLY A 70 -21.42 -13.60 20.41
N GLN A 71 -20.65 -13.66 21.51
CA GLN A 71 -20.52 -12.61 22.53
C GLN A 71 -19.56 -11.49 22.12
N SER A 72 -18.72 -11.71 21.12
CA SER A 72 -17.79 -10.68 20.64
C SER A 72 -17.64 -10.72 19.13
N MET A 73 -17.37 -9.56 18.56
CA MET A 73 -17.11 -9.35 17.14
C MET A 73 -15.98 -8.34 16.97
N LEU A 74 -15.05 -8.63 16.08
CA LEU A 74 -13.96 -7.76 15.70
C LEU A 74 -14.24 -7.19 14.31
N GLU A 75 -14.24 -5.88 14.20
CA GLU A 75 -14.45 -5.14 12.96
C GLU A 75 -13.16 -4.41 12.55
N PHE A 76 -12.96 -4.32 11.25
CA PHE A 76 -11.91 -3.50 10.65
C PHE A 76 -12.45 -2.09 10.39
N VAL A 77 -11.74 -1.06 10.85
CA VAL A 77 -12.11 0.36 10.65
C VAL A 77 -11.23 0.98 9.57
N SER A 78 -9.91 0.98 9.78
CA SER A 78 -8.94 1.64 8.91
C SER A 78 -7.56 1.04 9.08
N TYR A 79 -6.65 1.34 8.14
CA TYR A 79 -5.22 1.07 8.29
C TYR A 79 -4.39 2.30 7.92
N GLU A 80 -3.21 2.38 8.53
CA GLU A 80 -2.24 3.43 8.30
C GLU A 80 -0.82 2.86 8.28
N PHE A 81 0.06 3.50 7.52
CA PHE A 81 1.48 3.19 7.52
C PHE A 81 2.22 4.28 8.27
N GLU A 82 3.09 3.87 9.20
CA GLU A 82 4.06 4.78 9.77
C GLU A 82 5.22 5.02 8.81
N ALA A 83 6.00 6.07 9.08
CA ALA A 83 7.21 6.30 8.31
C ALA A 83 8.21 5.13 8.48
N PRO A 84 8.93 4.74 7.42
CA PRO A 84 10.01 3.78 7.54
C PRO A 84 11.06 4.29 8.52
N LYS A 85 11.58 3.39 9.37
CA LYS A 85 12.55 3.74 10.43
C LYS A 85 13.88 4.25 9.88
N PHE A 86 14.26 3.77 8.70
CA PHE A 86 15.52 4.04 8.04
C PHE A 86 15.28 4.30 6.55
N ASP A 87 16.20 5.00 5.91
CA ASP A 87 16.16 5.24 4.47
C ASP A 87 16.76 4.06 3.67
N VAL A 88 16.68 4.17 2.35
CA VAL A 88 17.15 3.16 1.40
C VAL A 88 18.66 2.89 1.50
N ASP A 89 19.45 3.93 1.78
CA ASP A 89 20.91 3.82 1.80
C ASP A 89 21.40 3.21 3.12
N GLU A 90 20.76 3.57 4.24
CA GLU A 90 21.03 2.98 5.55
C GLU A 90 20.62 1.51 5.61
N CYS A 91 19.45 1.15 5.05
CA CYS A 91 19.01 -0.25 4.95
C CYS A 91 20.01 -1.10 4.15
N ARG A 92 20.59 -0.57 3.06
CA ARG A 92 21.63 -1.27 2.29
C ARG A 92 22.93 -1.45 3.05
N GLN A 93 23.37 -0.43 3.79
CA GLN A 93 24.64 -0.48 4.52
C GLN A 93 24.59 -1.41 5.73
N ARG A 94 23.42 -1.53 6.36
CA ARG A 94 23.22 -2.31 7.58
C ARG A 94 22.58 -3.67 7.35
N ASP A 95 22.44 -4.09 6.09
CA ASP A 95 21.79 -5.36 5.71
C ASP A 95 20.39 -5.52 6.33
N MET A 96 19.59 -4.44 6.29
CA MET A 96 18.23 -4.37 6.82
C MET A 96 17.19 -4.28 5.70
N THR A 97 15.96 -4.72 5.97
CA THR A 97 14.83 -4.57 5.05
C THR A 97 14.27 -3.15 5.08
N PHE A 98 14.07 -2.53 3.92
CA PHE A 98 13.41 -1.22 3.81
C PHE A 98 11.89 -1.40 3.89
N ALA A 99 11.31 -1.11 5.05
CA ALA A 99 9.90 -1.36 5.35
C ALA A 99 9.29 -0.27 6.23
N ALA A 100 7.96 -0.15 6.17
CA ALA A 100 7.15 0.72 7.00
C ALA A 100 6.22 -0.11 7.92
N PRO A 101 6.09 0.26 9.21
CA PRO A 101 5.12 -0.34 10.11
C PRO A 101 3.69 -0.15 9.61
N LEU A 102 2.90 -1.22 9.53
CA LEU A 102 1.47 -1.20 9.25
C LEU A 102 0.70 -1.26 10.57
N LYS A 103 -0.09 -0.24 10.85
CA LYS A 103 -1.06 -0.20 11.94
C LYS A 103 -2.47 -0.32 11.40
N VAL A 104 -3.30 -1.07 12.10
CA VAL A 104 -4.70 -1.28 11.75
C VAL A 104 -5.56 -0.94 12.94
N THR A 105 -6.52 -0.05 12.72
CA THR A 105 -7.54 0.33 13.68
C THR A 105 -8.63 -0.74 13.67
N LEU A 106 -8.73 -1.47 14.77
CA LEU A 106 -9.72 -2.52 14.96
C LEU A 106 -10.72 -2.11 16.03
N ARG A 107 -11.98 -2.49 15.83
CA ARG A 107 -13.06 -2.27 16.79
C ARG A 107 -13.57 -3.59 17.32
N LEU A 108 -13.40 -3.81 18.61
CA LEU A 108 -13.99 -4.94 19.34
C LEU A 108 -15.36 -4.53 19.89
N ILE A 109 -16.40 -5.20 19.45
CA ILE A 109 -17.76 -5.07 19.94
C ILE A 109 -18.05 -6.27 20.85
N VAL A 110 -18.44 -6.00 22.10
CA VAL A 110 -18.87 -7.03 23.06
C VAL A 110 -20.38 -6.94 23.20
N PHE A 111 -21.04 -8.08 23.09
CA PHE A 111 -22.49 -8.22 23.24
C PHE A 111 -22.83 -8.81 24.61
N ASP A 112 -23.93 -8.34 25.20
CA ASP A 112 -24.62 -9.03 26.28
C ASP A 112 -25.77 -9.85 25.68
N ILE A 113 -25.80 -11.15 26.01
CA ILE A 113 -26.78 -12.09 25.47
C ILE A 113 -27.69 -12.49 26.62
N ASP A 114 -28.94 -12.05 26.54
CA ASP A 114 -29.98 -12.47 27.48
C ASP A 114 -30.33 -13.95 27.23
N VAL A 115 -30.18 -14.78 28.25
CA VAL A 115 -30.39 -16.23 28.20
C VAL A 115 -31.88 -16.58 28.02
N ASP A 116 -32.79 -15.72 28.49
CA ASP A 116 -34.22 -15.97 28.47
C ASP A 116 -34.87 -15.50 27.15
N THR A 117 -34.39 -14.39 26.58
CA THR A 117 -34.96 -13.81 25.34
C THR A 117 -34.12 -14.07 24.08
N GLY A 118 -32.85 -14.48 24.23
CA GLY A 118 -31.89 -14.59 23.13
C GLY A 118 -31.51 -13.25 22.50
N SER A 119 -31.93 -12.14 23.10
CA SER A 119 -31.68 -10.79 22.58
C SER A 119 -30.21 -10.43 22.74
N LYS A 120 -29.60 -9.92 21.66
CA LYS A 120 -28.24 -9.37 21.68
C LYS A 120 -28.28 -7.86 21.87
N SER A 121 -27.68 -7.38 22.94
CA SER A 121 -27.47 -5.95 23.18
C SER A 121 -26.00 -5.62 23.19
N ILE A 122 -25.62 -4.41 22.78
CA ILE A 122 -24.22 -3.97 22.81
C ILE A 122 -23.87 -3.63 24.25
N LYS A 123 -22.83 -4.31 24.77
CA LYS A 123 -22.31 -4.08 26.12
C LYS A 123 -21.17 -3.06 26.11
N ASP A 124 -20.21 -3.23 25.20
CA ASP A 124 -19.01 -2.41 25.14
C ASP A 124 -18.47 -2.34 23.72
N ILE A 125 -17.81 -1.22 23.39
CA ILE A 125 -17.13 -1.00 22.13
C ILE A 125 -15.75 -0.43 22.45
N LYS A 126 -14.71 -1.15 22.03
CA LYS A 126 -13.31 -0.70 22.17
C LYS A 126 -12.67 -0.61 20.81
N GLU A 127 -12.15 0.56 20.49
CA GLU A 127 -11.37 0.80 19.28
C GLU A 127 -9.90 0.96 19.63
N GLN A 128 -9.02 0.28 18.91
CA GLN A 128 -7.58 0.30 19.19
C GLN A 128 -6.76 0.12 17.90
N ASP A 129 -5.67 0.87 17.82
CA ASP A 129 -4.65 0.68 16.79
C ASP A 129 -3.71 -0.46 17.16
N VAL A 130 -3.67 -1.47 16.30
CA VAL A 130 -2.85 -2.67 16.45
C VAL A 130 -1.77 -2.68 15.38
N TYR A 131 -0.53 -2.89 15.80
CA TYR A 131 0.57 -3.13 14.88
C TYR A 131 0.44 -4.52 14.25
N MET A 132 0.32 -4.57 12.92
CA MET A 132 0.13 -5.82 12.16
C MET A 132 1.43 -6.38 11.60
N GLY A 133 2.47 -5.55 11.43
CA GLY A 133 3.76 -5.98 10.88
C GLY A 133 4.45 -4.89 10.08
N ASP A 134 5.66 -5.18 9.61
CA ASP A 134 6.43 -4.30 8.75
C ASP A 134 6.19 -4.69 7.28
N MET A 135 5.75 -3.72 6.47
CA MET A 135 5.50 -3.91 5.04
C MET A 135 6.67 -3.35 4.22
N PRO A 136 7.35 -4.17 3.40
CA PRO A 136 8.44 -3.69 2.55
C PRO A 136 7.97 -2.56 1.63
N LEU A 137 8.76 -1.49 1.51
CA LEU A 137 8.46 -0.39 0.62
C LEU A 137 9.29 -0.48 -0.67
N MET A 138 8.69 -0.05 -1.78
CA MET A 138 9.35 -0.02 -3.07
C MET A 138 10.23 1.23 -3.18
N THR A 139 11.47 1.06 -3.67
CA THR A 139 12.36 2.19 -3.96
C THR A 139 11.93 2.94 -5.21
N SER A 140 12.51 4.11 -5.47
CA SER A 140 12.23 4.93 -6.66
C SER A 140 12.41 4.19 -7.99
N ASN A 141 13.26 3.16 -8.01
CA ASN A 141 13.63 2.35 -9.17
C ASN A 141 12.77 1.08 -9.33
N GLY A 142 11.75 0.87 -8.50
CA GLY A 142 10.88 -0.31 -8.61
C GLY A 142 11.47 -1.59 -7.98
N THR A 143 12.43 -1.46 -7.07
CA THR A 143 13.07 -2.60 -6.39
C THR A 143 12.83 -2.56 -4.87
N PHE A 144 13.06 -3.68 -4.21
CA PHE A 144 13.00 -3.82 -2.75
C PHE A 144 14.40 -4.06 -2.18
N ILE A 145 14.60 -3.71 -0.91
CA ILE A 145 15.78 -4.09 -0.13
C ILE A 145 15.29 -5.07 0.93
N VAL A 146 15.78 -6.31 0.88
CA VAL A 146 15.37 -7.41 1.76
C VAL A 146 16.61 -8.22 2.12
N ASN A 147 16.72 -8.65 3.39
CA ASN A 147 17.72 -9.59 3.90
C ASN A 147 17.09 -10.47 4.97
#